data_AF-A0A507QFW3-F1
#
_entry.id   AF-A0A507QFW3-F1
#
_cell.length_a   1.000
_cell.length_b   1.000
_cell.length_c   1.000
_cell.angle_alpha   90.00
_cell.angle_beta   90.00
_cell.angle_gamma   90.00
#
_symmetry.space_group_name_H-M   'P 1'
#
loop_
_entity.id
_entity.type
_entity.pdbx_description
1 polymer ?
#
loop_
_entity_poly.entity_id
_entity_poly.type
_entity_poly.pdbx_seq_one_letter_code
_entity_poly.pdbx_strand_id
1 'polypeptide(L)'
;VFPVGTAASSGYHSFDVRGTYMLSNLLQELTIAKDYGRNQIILDEARLAENPVARLSRLIKNSFWDALTRRIDGSNIAVAGKDPKDWTDDPRPRIYVPPGAPEQYEYYKSIAQSHPELRLDVQLLEENITPEYVKNLNSRPGLLALAMQKKRNEATMETEYVGVPFVVPGGRFNELYGWDSYMESLGLIASNRVDLAKAMVINFCFCIKHYGKILNANRSYYLLRSQPPFLTDMALRV
;
A
#
# COMPACT_ATOMS: atom_id res chain seq x y z
N VAL A 1 -12.90 8.55 34.77
CA VAL A 1 -11.60 8.35 35.45
C VAL A 1 -11.35 6.86 35.52
N PHE A 2 -10.11 6.42 35.31
CA PHE A 2 -9.74 5.00 35.37
C PHE A 2 -8.43 4.85 36.17
N PRO A 3 -8.41 4.11 37.29
CA PRO A 3 -7.21 3.90 38.08
C PRO A 3 -6.28 2.87 37.43
N VAL A 4 -4.99 3.17 37.36
CA VAL A 4 -3.94 2.25 36.89
C VAL A 4 -2.86 2.07 37.95
N GLY A 5 -2.30 0.87 38.08
CA GLY A 5 -1.23 0.59 39.04
C GLY A 5 0.08 1.30 38.67
N THR A 6 0.81 1.82 39.65
CA THR A 6 2.10 2.49 39.40
C THR A 6 3.24 1.48 39.30
N ALA A 7 4.15 1.67 38.35
CA ALA A 7 5.26 0.75 38.11
C ALA A 7 6.20 0.64 39.32
N ALA A 8 6.48 1.75 40.01
CA ALA A 8 7.35 1.78 41.19
C ALA A 8 6.80 1.00 42.39
N SER A 9 5.49 0.76 42.43
CA SER A 9 4.84 -0.01 43.49
C SER A 9 4.47 -1.41 43.04
N SER A 10 4.90 -1.88 41.87
CA SER A 10 4.44 -3.14 41.28
C SER A 10 2.90 -3.27 41.23
N GLY A 11 2.19 -2.13 41.12
CA GLY A 11 0.73 -2.07 41.10
C GLY A 11 0.03 -2.00 42.46
N TYR A 12 0.74 -1.95 43.60
CA TYR A 12 0.12 -1.80 44.92
C TYR A 12 -0.45 -0.40 45.17
N HIS A 13 0.10 0.62 44.53
CA HIS A 13 -0.44 1.98 44.50
C HIS A 13 -1.03 2.29 43.13
N SER A 14 -2.05 3.14 43.10
CA SER A 14 -2.74 3.53 41.87
C SER A 14 -2.60 5.01 41.55
N PHE A 15 -2.66 5.33 40.26
CA PHE A 15 -2.78 6.68 39.73
C PHE A 15 -4.05 6.79 38.88
N ASP A 16 -4.78 7.89 38.99
CA ASP A 16 -6.00 8.12 38.23
C ASP A 16 -5.70 8.72 36.86
N VAL A 17 -5.97 7.97 35.79
CA VAL A 17 -6.02 8.54 34.44
C VAL A 17 -7.36 9.26 34.26
N ARG A 18 -7.31 10.56 33.95
CA ARG A 18 -8.49 11.44 33.88
C ARG A 18 -8.63 12.08 32.51
N GLY A 19 -9.88 12.40 32.16
CA GLY A 19 -10.23 13.06 30.90
C GLY A 19 -10.29 12.11 29.70
N THR A 20 -11.14 12.46 28.74
CA THR A 20 -11.41 11.63 27.55
C THR A 20 -10.15 11.36 26.72
N TYR A 21 -9.26 12.36 26.60
CA TYR A 21 -8.07 12.25 25.77
C TYR A 21 -7.07 11.20 26.28
N MET A 22 -6.64 11.29 27.53
CA MET A 22 -5.69 10.32 28.11
C MET A 22 -6.31 8.92 28.24
N LEU A 23 -7.61 8.83 28.51
CA LEU A 23 -8.32 7.54 28.52
C LEU A 23 -8.40 6.91 27.13
N SER A 24 -8.62 7.72 26.09
CA SER A 24 -8.58 7.24 24.70
C SER A 24 -7.17 6.80 24.29
N ASN A 25 -6.13 7.54 24.71
CA ASN A 25 -4.74 7.12 24.47
C ASN A 25 -4.41 5.83 25.22
N LEU A 26 -4.87 5.68 26.47
CA LEU A 26 -4.70 4.44 27.24
C LEU A 26 -5.34 3.25 26.53
N LEU A 27 -6.57 3.41 26.03
CA LEU A 27 -7.22 2.39 25.21
C LEU A 27 -6.37 2.01 24.00
N GLN A 28 -5.86 3.00 23.26
CA GLN A 28 -5.01 2.75 22.08
C GLN A 28 -3.72 1.98 22.44
N GLU A 29 -2.98 2.40 23.47
CA GLU A 29 -1.72 1.74 23.83
C GLU A 29 -1.98 0.30 24.35
N LEU A 30 -3.09 0.07 25.06
CA LEU A 30 -3.51 -1.28 25.48
C LEU A 30 -3.92 -2.15 24.28
N THR A 31 -4.65 -1.61 23.31
CA THR A 31 -5.01 -2.33 22.08
C THR A 31 -3.76 -2.69 21.29
N ILE A 32 -2.84 -1.76 21.09
CA ILE A 32 -1.56 -2.02 20.39
C ILE A 32 -0.79 -3.12 21.13
N ALA A 33 -0.66 -3.03 22.46
CA ALA A 33 0.04 -4.05 23.25
C ALA A 33 -0.60 -5.45 23.08
N LYS A 34 -1.93 -5.52 23.09
CA LYS A 34 -2.68 -6.75 22.86
C LYS A 34 -2.44 -7.32 21.47
N ASP A 35 -2.41 -6.47 20.43
CA ASP A 35 -2.16 -6.89 19.05
C ASP A 35 -0.73 -7.45 18.87
N TYR A 36 0.22 -6.97 19.68
CA TYR A 36 1.57 -7.54 19.80
C TYR A 36 1.67 -8.75 20.76
N GLY A 37 0.54 -9.30 21.22
CA GLY A 37 0.50 -10.48 22.09
C GLY A 37 0.99 -10.22 23.52
N ARG A 38 1.06 -8.96 23.97
CA ARG A 38 1.51 -8.62 25.33
C ARG A 38 0.35 -8.68 26.31
N ASN A 39 0.50 -9.49 27.35
CA ASN A 39 -0.46 -9.59 28.46
C ASN A 39 -0.12 -8.65 29.63
N GLN A 40 1.07 -8.06 29.63
CA GLN A 40 1.53 -7.09 30.62
C GLN A 40 2.41 -6.04 29.93
N ILE A 41 2.23 -4.77 30.31
CA ILE A 41 3.05 -3.65 29.85
C ILE A 41 3.37 -2.69 30.99
N ILE A 42 4.49 -1.99 30.86
CA ILE A 42 4.80 -0.77 31.61
C ILE A 42 4.59 0.38 30.64
N LEU A 43 3.82 1.39 31.05
CA LEU A 43 3.45 2.52 30.21
C LEU A 43 3.89 3.82 30.87
N ASP A 44 4.54 4.67 30.10
CA ASP A 44 4.93 6.01 30.51
C ASP A 44 3.72 6.96 30.43
N GLU A 45 3.47 7.75 31.47
CA GLU A 45 2.42 8.77 31.48
C GLU A 45 2.62 9.79 30.35
N ALA A 46 3.87 10.12 30.00
CA ALA A 46 4.17 11.03 28.89
C ALA A 46 3.60 10.54 27.55
N ARG A 47 3.41 9.23 27.38
CA ARG A 47 2.78 8.64 26.20
C ARG A 47 1.28 8.88 26.16
N LEU A 48 0.63 8.91 27.32
CA LEU A 48 -0.80 9.15 27.48
C LEU A 48 -1.14 10.65 27.42
N ALA A 49 -0.28 11.48 28.00
CA ALA A 49 -0.42 12.93 28.08
C ALA A 49 0.23 13.68 26.90
N GLU A 50 0.74 12.96 25.90
CA GLU A 50 1.41 13.53 24.73
C GLU A 50 0.54 14.62 24.08
N ASN A 51 1.14 15.75 23.69
CA ASN A 51 0.42 16.81 23.01
C ASN A 51 -0.25 16.28 21.72
N PRO A 52 -1.54 16.56 21.47
CA PRO A 52 -2.27 15.97 20.35
C PRO A 52 -1.69 16.30 18.97
N VAL A 53 -1.10 17.49 18.79
CA VAL A 53 -0.45 17.88 17.53
C VAL A 53 0.84 17.07 17.34
N ALA A 54 1.65 16.94 18.39
CA ALA A 54 2.86 16.12 18.36
C ALA A 54 2.54 14.64 18.12
N ARG A 55 1.51 14.10 18.81
CA ARG A 55 1.04 12.72 18.67
C ARG A 55 0.62 12.43 17.24
N LEU A 56 -0.25 13.27 16.65
CA LEU A 56 -0.71 13.05 15.28
C LEU A 56 0.44 13.13 14.27
N SER A 57 1.31 14.13 14.39
CA SER A 57 2.49 14.28 13.52
C SER A 57 3.41 13.06 13.59
N ARG A 58 3.67 12.57 14.80
CA ARG A 58 4.47 11.36 15.03
C ARG A 58 3.82 10.11 14.44
N LEU A 59 2.51 9.93 14.60
CA LEU A 59 1.78 8.78 14.04
C LEU A 59 1.77 8.81 12.50
N ILE A 60 1.59 9.98 11.89
CA ILE A 60 1.68 10.13 10.43
C ILE A 60 3.06 9.68 9.94
N LYS A 61 4.13 10.24 10.52
CA LYS A 61 5.51 9.99 10.09
C LYS A 61 5.98 8.56 10.30
N ASN A 62 5.61 7.95 11.43
CA ASN A 62 6.24 6.70 11.89
C ASN A 62 5.31 5.49 11.83
N SER A 63 4.06 5.65 11.38
CA SER A 63 3.10 4.54 11.39
C SER A 63 2.15 4.59 10.19
N PHE A 64 1.55 5.73 9.88
CA PHE A 64 0.53 5.79 8.84
C PHE A 64 1.13 5.59 7.45
N TRP A 65 2.28 6.19 7.14
CA TRP A 65 2.92 5.96 5.84
C TRP A 65 3.29 4.50 5.62
N ASP A 66 3.81 3.82 6.64
CA ASP A 66 4.14 2.40 6.54
C ASP A 66 2.87 1.55 6.36
N ALA A 67 1.81 1.86 7.12
CA ALA A 67 0.52 1.17 7.00
C ALA A 67 -0.18 1.41 5.65
N LEU A 68 0.14 2.51 4.95
CA LEU A 68 -0.38 2.85 3.62
C LEU A 68 0.56 2.46 2.48
N THR A 69 1.78 2.00 2.77
CA THR A 69 2.72 1.59 1.73
C THR A 69 2.32 0.23 1.17
N ARG A 70 2.29 0.13 -0.15
CA ARG A 70 2.05 -1.10 -0.91
C ARG A 70 3.16 -1.29 -1.94
N ARG A 71 3.22 -2.50 -2.49
CA ARG A 71 3.95 -2.87 -3.71
C ARG A 71 3.09 -3.91 -4.43
N ILE A 72 3.24 -4.10 -5.73
CA ILE A 72 2.56 -5.20 -6.43
C ILE A 72 3.62 -6.22 -6.85
N ASP A 73 3.65 -7.36 -6.16
CA ASP A 73 4.55 -8.47 -6.45
C ASP A 73 4.03 -9.78 -5.81
N GLY A 74 4.79 -10.87 -5.92
CA GLY A 74 4.38 -12.18 -5.42
C GLY A 74 4.06 -12.24 -3.94
N SER A 75 4.58 -11.31 -3.12
CA SER A 75 4.32 -11.32 -1.68
C SER A 75 2.90 -10.90 -1.31
N ASN A 76 2.17 -10.20 -2.19
CA ASN A 76 0.83 -9.71 -1.88
C ASN A 76 -0.17 -9.76 -3.05
N ILE A 77 0.21 -10.28 -4.22
CA ILE A 77 -0.68 -10.35 -5.39
C ILE A 77 -1.96 -11.14 -5.10
N ALA A 78 -1.93 -12.11 -4.18
CA ALA A 78 -3.10 -12.85 -3.72
C ALA A 78 -4.18 -11.96 -3.08
N VAL A 79 -3.77 -10.87 -2.43
CA VAL A 79 -4.66 -9.90 -1.78
C VAL A 79 -4.94 -8.73 -2.72
N ALA A 80 -3.90 -8.14 -3.31
CA ALA A 80 -4.03 -6.98 -4.19
C ALA A 80 -4.74 -7.31 -5.51
N GLY A 81 -4.56 -8.52 -6.04
CA GLY A 81 -5.20 -8.97 -7.28
C GLY A 81 -6.70 -9.19 -7.12
N LYS A 82 -7.19 -9.51 -5.91
CA LYS A 82 -8.64 -9.63 -5.65
C LYS A 82 -9.29 -8.26 -5.77
N ASP A 83 -10.41 -8.21 -6.48
CA ASP A 83 -11.19 -7.00 -6.62
C ASP A 83 -12.55 -7.18 -5.93
N PRO A 84 -12.88 -6.39 -4.90
CA PRO A 84 -14.21 -6.43 -4.28
C PRO A 84 -15.33 -6.00 -5.23
N LYS A 85 -14.99 -5.43 -6.39
CA LYS A 85 -15.92 -5.04 -7.46
C LYS A 85 -15.97 -6.06 -8.62
N ASP A 86 -15.31 -7.21 -8.48
CA ASP A 86 -15.48 -8.31 -9.42
C ASP A 86 -16.80 -9.04 -9.11
N TRP A 87 -17.79 -8.85 -9.98
CA TRP A 87 -19.12 -9.46 -9.90
C TRP A 87 -19.31 -10.59 -10.93
N THR A 88 -18.21 -11.15 -11.44
CA THR A 88 -18.25 -12.31 -12.35
C THR A 88 -18.56 -13.60 -11.59
N ASP A 89 -18.95 -14.65 -12.32
CA ASP A 89 -19.32 -15.93 -11.72
C ASP A 89 -18.15 -16.68 -11.06
N ASP A 90 -16.90 -16.37 -11.45
CA ASP A 90 -15.68 -16.99 -10.94
C ASP A 90 -14.63 -15.91 -10.62
N PRO A 91 -14.85 -15.12 -9.54
CA PRO A 91 -13.95 -14.04 -9.17
C PRO A 91 -12.62 -14.63 -8.67
N ARG A 92 -11.52 -14.19 -9.28
CA ARG A 92 -10.17 -14.64 -8.94
C ARG A 92 -9.17 -13.50 -9.07
N PRO A 93 -8.06 -13.54 -8.31
CA PRO A 93 -7.01 -12.54 -8.50
C PRO A 93 -6.50 -12.61 -9.93
N ARG A 94 -6.53 -11.47 -10.62
CA ARG A 94 -6.06 -11.35 -12.00
C ARG A 94 -5.09 -10.21 -12.13
N ILE A 95 -4.02 -10.44 -12.89
CA ILE A 95 -3.05 -9.40 -13.27
C ILE A 95 -2.85 -9.36 -14.77
N TYR A 96 -2.91 -8.14 -15.31
CA TYR A 96 -2.67 -7.80 -16.69
C TYR A 96 -1.28 -7.18 -16.82
N VAL A 97 -0.46 -7.77 -17.69
CA VAL A 97 0.92 -7.34 -17.96
C VAL A 97 1.00 -6.74 -19.36
N PRO A 98 1.61 -5.56 -19.55
CA PRO A 98 1.78 -4.98 -20.86
C PRO A 98 2.80 -5.75 -21.72
N PRO A 99 2.62 -5.86 -23.04
CA PRO A 99 3.58 -6.51 -23.94
C PRO A 99 5.00 -5.95 -23.85
N GLY A 100 5.15 -4.68 -23.48
CA GLY A 100 6.44 -4.01 -23.33
C GLY A 100 7.21 -4.35 -22.05
N ALA A 101 6.71 -5.27 -21.22
CA ALA A 101 7.38 -5.77 -20.01
C ALA A 101 7.26 -7.31 -19.89
N PRO A 102 7.74 -8.08 -20.89
CA PRO A 102 7.57 -9.54 -20.94
C PRO A 102 8.21 -10.24 -19.73
N GLU A 103 9.27 -9.68 -19.14
CA GLU A 103 9.91 -10.20 -17.95
C GLU A 103 8.97 -10.24 -16.73
N GLN A 104 8.04 -9.29 -16.62
CA GLN A 104 7.04 -9.30 -15.55
C GLN A 104 5.99 -10.38 -15.78
N TYR A 105 5.68 -10.70 -17.03
CA TYR A 105 4.73 -11.76 -17.35
C TYR A 105 5.26 -13.13 -16.92
N GLU A 106 6.52 -13.41 -17.22
CA GLU A 106 7.19 -14.63 -16.75
C GLU A 106 7.29 -14.67 -15.22
N TYR A 107 7.55 -13.53 -14.58
CA TYR A 107 7.54 -13.42 -13.12
C TYR A 107 6.19 -13.77 -12.49
N TYR A 108 5.08 -13.19 -12.96
CA TYR A 108 3.75 -13.51 -12.41
C TYR A 108 3.32 -14.94 -12.75
N LYS A 109 3.72 -15.46 -13.92
CA LYS A 109 3.50 -16.86 -14.27
C LYS A 109 4.22 -17.82 -13.33
N SER A 110 5.47 -17.55 -12.97
CA SER A 110 6.20 -18.42 -12.05
C SER A 110 5.51 -18.44 -10.68
N ILE A 111 5.01 -17.29 -10.20
CA ILE A 111 4.20 -17.23 -8.97
C ILE A 111 2.95 -18.09 -9.09
N ALA A 112 2.20 -17.98 -10.19
CA ALA A 112 0.99 -18.77 -10.41
C ALA A 112 1.27 -20.29 -10.47
N GLN A 113 2.44 -20.69 -10.98
CA GLN A 113 2.88 -22.10 -11.03
C GLN A 113 3.36 -22.61 -9.67
N SER A 114 4.11 -21.79 -8.92
CA SER A 114 4.60 -22.13 -7.57
C SER A 114 3.47 -22.15 -6.53
N HIS A 115 2.39 -21.42 -6.78
CA HIS A 115 1.24 -21.31 -5.88
C HIS A 115 -0.11 -21.54 -6.61
N PRO A 116 -0.40 -22.77 -7.08
CA PRO A 116 -1.64 -23.08 -7.80
C PRO A 116 -2.93 -22.78 -7.01
N GLU A 117 -2.85 -22.84 -5.68
CA GLU A 117 -3.95 -22.54 -4.76
C GLU A 117 -4.45 -21.10 -4.86
N LEU A 118 -3.61 -20.17 -5.33
CA LEU A 118 -4.00 -18.77 -5.51
C LEU A 118 -4.97 -18.58 -6.68
N ARG A 119 -4.97 -19.53 -7.63
CA ARG A 119 -5.70 -19.42 -8.91
C ARG A 119 -5.44 -18.08 -9.61
N LEU A 120 -4.19 -17.59 -9.52
CA LEU A 120 -3.77 -16.31 -10.09
C LEU A 120 -3.88 -16.38 -11.62
N ASP A 121 -4.71 -15.50 -12.18
CA ASP A 121 -4.89 -15.37 -13.62
C ASP A 121 -3.92 -14.31 -14.17
N VAL A 122 -2.93 -14.75 -14.94
CA VAL A 122 -1.90 -13.89 -15.51
C VAL A 122 -2.16 -13.72 -17.00
N GLN A 123 -2.46 -12.50 -17.42
CA GLN A 123 -2.88 -12.18 -18.78
C GLN A 123 -1.93 -11.15 -19.40
N LEU A 124 -1.58 -11.34 -20.67
CA LEU A 124 -0.97 -10.27 -21.47
C LEU A 124 -2.06 -9.32 -21.97
N LEU A 125 -1.77 -8.02 -21.94
CA LEU A 125 -2.58 -7.03 -22.62
C LEU A 125 -2.35 -7.09 -24.13
N GLU A 126 -3.33 -6.62 -24.89
CA GLU A 126 -3.12 -6.31 -26.31
C GLU A 126 -2.21 -5.08 -26.46
N GLU A 127 -1.45 -5.03 -27.57
CA GLU A 127 -0.58 -3.88 -27.88
C GLU A 127 -1.39 -2.59 -28.10
N ASN A 128 -2.56 -2.72 -28.73
CA ASN A 128 -3.47 -1.61 -29.01
C ASN A 128 -4.68 -1.62 -28.07
N ILE A 129 -4.61 -0.81 -27.01
CA ILE A 129 -5.70 -0.68 -26.04
C ILE A 129 -6.83 0.19 -26.63
N THR A 130 -7.86 -0.46 -27.18
CA THR A 130 -9.05 0.20 -27.73
C THR A 130 -10.21 0.27 -26.72
N PRO A 131 -11.20 1.16 -26.91
CA PRO A 131 -12.37 1.17 -26.05
C PRO A 131 -13.17 -0.13 -26.02
N GLU A 132 -13.29 -0.80 -27.17
CA GLU A 132 -13.98 -2.09 -27.27
C GLU A 132 -13.22 -3.18 -26.52
N TYR A 133 -11.88 -3.20 -26.64
CA TYR A 133 -11.03 -4.10 -25.87
C TYR A 133 -11.24 -3.91 -24.36
N VAL A 134 -11.16 -2.68 -23.86
CA VAL A 134 -11.34 -2.40 -22.42
C VAL A 134 -12.73 -2.77 -21.94
N LYS A 135 -13.78 -2.54 -22.75
CA LYS A 135 -15.15 -2.99 -22.46
C LYS A 135 -15.22 -4.51 -22.33
N ASN A 136 -14.53 -5.26 -23.19
CA ASN A 136 -14.46 -6.72 -23.12
C ASN A 136 -13.69 -7.23 -21.88
N LEU A 137 -12.83 -6.42 -21.27
CA LEU A 137 -12.19 -6.76 -20.00
C LEU A 137 -13.14 -6.68 -18.79
N ASN A 138 -14.33 -6.09 -18.93
CA ASN A 138 -15.30 -6.01 -17.83
C ASN A 138 -15.82 -7.39 -17.39
N SER A 139 -15.84 -8.39 -18.28
CA SER A 139 -16.18 -9.77 -17.93
C SER A 139 -15.06 -10.52 -17.23
N ARG A 140 -13.88 -9.89 -17.09
CA ARG A 140 -12.68 -10.44 -16.46
C ARG A 140 -11.82 -9.31 -15.90
N PRO A 141 -12.30 -8.56 -14.89
CA PRO A 141 -11.55 -7.45 -14.34
C PRO A 141 -10.23 -7.94 -13.73
N GLY A 142 -9.24 -7.05 -13.64
CA GLY A 142 -7.93 -7.40 -13.10
C GLY A 142 -7.09 -6.18 -12.77
N LEU A 143 -6.08 -6.41 -11.94
CA LEU A 143 -5.05 -5.44 -11.61
C LEU A 143 -4.12 -5.25 -12.83
N LEU A 144 -3.60 -4.04 -13.00
CA LEU A 144 -2.58 -3.74 -13.99
C LEU A 144 -1.21 -3.73 -13.32
N ALA A 145 -0.25 -4.36 -13.98
CA ALA A 145 1.13 -4.37 -13.52
C ALA A 145 1.67 -2.94 -13.39
N LEU A 146 2.62 -2.76 -12.47
CA LEU A 146 3.31 -1.50 -12.22
C LEU A 146 4.82 -1.70 -12.40
N ALA A 147 5.62 -0.67 -12.14
CA ALA A 147 7.06 -0.80 -12.25
C ALA A 147 7.58 -1.85 -11.25
N MET A 148 8.57 -2.62 -11.68
CA MET A 148 9.30 -3.55 -10.85
C MET A 148 10.79 -3.20 -10.89
N GLN A 149 11.49 -3.49 -9.80
CA GLN A 149 12.93 -3.30 -9.68
C GLN A 149 13.61 -4.63 -9.38
N LYS A 150 14.85 -4.76 -9.83
CA LYS A 150 15.70 -5.91 -9.54
C LYS A 150 16.38 -5.72 -8.20
N LYS A 151 16.25 -6.69 -7.30
CA LYS A 151 16.93 -6.74 -6.01
C LYS A 151 17.73 -8.03 -5.93
N ARG A 152 19.00 -7.95 -5.53
CA ARG A 152 19.80 -9.15 -5.27
C ARG A 152 19.39 -9.72 -3.92
N ASN A 153 19.02 -10.99 -3.89
CA ASN A 153 18.83 -11.72 -2.65
C ASN A 153 20.22 -12.10 -2.12
N GLU A 154 20.57 -11.63 -0.93
CA GLU A 154 21.89 -11.88 -0.33
C GLU A 154 22.09 -13.34 0.09
N ALA A 155 21.00 -14.07 0.36
CA ALA A 155 21.05 -15.47 0.78
C ALA A 155 21.19 -16.43 -0.42
N THR A 156 20.44 -16.21 -1.50
CA THR A 156 20.49 -17.07 -2.69
C THR A 156 21.48 -16.58 -3.74
N MET A 157 21.95 -15.33 -3.62
CA MET A 157 22.77 -14.62 -4.61
C MET A 157 22.08 -14.39 -5.96
N GLU A 158 20.79 -14.71 -6.06
CA GLU A 158 19.96 -14.54 -7.25
C GLU A 158 19.36 -13.14 -7.35
N THR A 159 18.95 -12.76 -8.56
CA THR A 159 18.24 -11.50 -8.81
C THR A 159 16.74 -11.75 -8.75
N GLU A 160 16.07 -11.10 -7.81
CA GLU A 160 14.62 -11.14 -7.63
C GLU A 160 13.96 -9.86 -8.18
N TYR A 161 12.75 -10.00 -8.69
CA TYR A 161 11.90 -8.86 -9.02
C TYR A 161 11.03 -8.50 -7.82
N VAL A 162 11.05 -7.22 -7.46
CA VAL A 162 10.25 -6.65 -6.38
C VAL A 162 9.45 -5.48 -6.94
N GLY A 163 8.18 -5.35 -6.54
CA GLY A 163 7.35 -4.23 -6.96
C GLY A 163 7.91 -2.90 -6.47
N VAL A 164 7.91 -1.88 -7.33
CA VAL A 164 8.26 -0.51 -6.91
C VAL A 164 7.16 -0.01 -5.95
N PRO A 165 7.51 0.42 -4.73
CA PRO A 165 6.52 0.74 -3.73
C PRO A 165 5.72 2.00 -4.09
N PHE A 166 4.54 2.12 -3.50
CA PHE A 166 3.68 3.30 -3.60
C PHE A 166 2.81 3.42 -2.36
N VAL A 167 2.19 4.57 -2.17
CA VAL A 167 1.24 4.83 -1.08
C VAL A 167 -0.19 4.78 -1.63
N VAL A 168 -1.12 4.28 -0.82
CA VAL A 168 -2.54 4.26 -1.13
C VAL A 168 -3.30 5.34 -0.33
N PRO A 169 -4.45 5.84 -0.84
CA PRO A 169 -5.23 6.87 -0.15
C PRO A 169 -5.84 6.43 1.20
N GLY A 170 -5.84 5.13 1.48
CA GLY A 170 -6.41 4.56 2.70
C GLY A 170 -6.22 3.05 2.80
N GLY A 171 -6.23 2.52 4.02
CA GLY A 171 -5.83 1.13 4.30
C GLY A 171 -6.64 0.04 3.59
N ARG A 172 -7.86 0.34 3.14
CA ARG A 172 -8.73 -0.58 2.39
C ARG A 172 -8.36 -0.75 0.90
N PHE A 173 -7.52 0.13 0.37
CA PHE A 173 -7.16 0.15 -1.04
C PHE A 173 -5.86 -0.61 -1.30
N ASN A 174 -5.72 -1.17 -2.50
CA ASN A 174 -4.50 -1.84 -2.95
C ASN A 174 -3.98 -1.29 -4.28
N GLU A 175 -4.66 -0.30 -4.84
CA GLU A 175 -4.35 0.30 -6.13
C GLU A 175 -3.57 1.61 -5.96
N LEU A 176 -2.68 1.89 -6.92
CA LEU A 176 -2.07 3.21 -7.08
C LEU A 176 -3.10 4.14 -7.70
N TYR A 177 -3.35 5.29 -7.07
CA TYR A 177 -4.25 6.34 -7.58
C TYR A 177 -3.45 7.47 -8.23
N GLY A 178 -4.10 8.27 -9.08
CA GLY A 178 -3.44 9.37 -9.81
C GLY A 178 -3.13 10.59 -8.94
N TRP A 179 -4.10 11.49 -8.77
CA TRP A 179 -3.87 12.79 -8.12
C TRP A 179 -3.62 12.69 -6.60
N ASP A 180 -4.14 11.67 -5.92
CA ASP A 180 -3.92 11.42 -4.50
C ASP A 180 -2.41 11.25 -4.21
N SER A 181 -1.71 10.50 -5.07
CA SER A 181 -0.27 10.24 -4.92
C SER A 181 0.60 11.49 -5.02
N TYR A 182 0.14 12.55 -5.69
CA TYR A 182 0.84 13.84 -5.63
C TYR A 182 0.75 14.46 -4.22
N MET A 183 -0.45 14.49 -3.64
CA MET A 183 -0.68 15.04 -2.30
C MET A 183 0.05 14.20 -1.23
N GLU A 184 0.02 12.87 -1.38
CA GLU A 184 0.79 11.94 -0.56
C GLU A 184 2.30 12.21 -0.67
N SER A 185 2.83 12.43 -1.88
CA SER A 185 4.23 12.78 -2.08
C SER A 185 4.67 14.02 -1.31
N LEU A 186 3.84 15.06 -1.24
CA LEU A 186 4.15 16.25 -0.43
C LEU A 186 4.29 15.89 1.06
N GLY A 187 3.39 15.07 1.58
CA GLY A 187 3.44 14.58 2.97
C GLY A 187 4.63 13.65 3.24
N LEU A 188 4.97 12.79 2.28
CA LEU A 188 6.13 11.90 2.34
C LEU A 188 7.44 12.69 2.38
N ILE A 189 7.59 13.70 1.52
CA ILE A 189 8.76 14.59 1.51
C ILE A 189 8.89 15.32 2.86
N ALA A 190 7.79 15.87 3.38
CA ALA A 190 7.75 16.49 4.71
C ALA A 190 8.06 15.50 5.86
N SER A 191 7.93 14.20 5.60
CA SER A 191 8.23 13.10 6.51
C SER A 191 9.58 12.45 6.25
N ASN A 192 10.42 13.03 5.37
CA ASN A 192 11.73 12.50 4.96
C ASN A 192 11.66 11.10 4.30
N ARG A 193 10.57 10.83 3.57
CA ARG A 193 10.30 9.59 2.81
C ARG A 193 10.33 9.85 1.31
N VAL A 194 11.36 10.56 0.84
CA VAL A 194 11.53 10.95 -0.57
C VAL A 194 11.65 9.72 -1.48
N ASP A 195 12.18 8.62 -0.95
CA ASP A 195 12.26 7.32 -1.61
C ASP A 195 10.89 6.82 -2.10
N LEU A 196 9.84 6.92 -1.27
CA LEU A 196 8.48 6.53 -1.63
C LEU A 196 7.85 7.48 -2.64
N ALA A 197 8.08 8.79 -2.49
CA ALA A 197 7.60 9.78 -3.44
C ALA A 197 8.19 9.54 -4.85
N LYS A 198 9.50 9.27 -4.92
CA LYS A 198 10.20 8.91 -6.16
C LYS A 198 9.69 7.60 -6.75
N ALA A 199 9.42 6.60 -5.90
CA ALA A 199 8.87 5.32 -6.34
C ALA A 199 7.50 5.47 -7.03
N MET A 200 6.63 6.35 -6.53
CA MET A 200 5.35 6.67 -7.18
C MET A 200 5.55 7.37 -8.53
N VAL A 201 6.52 8.28 -8.66
CA VAL A 201 6.88 8.88 -9.96
C VAL A 201 7.32 7.81 -10.96
N ILE A 202 8.13 6.83 -10.54
CA ILE A 202 8.54 5.70 -11.39
C ILE A 202 7.33 4.88 -11.85
N ASN A 203 6.38 4.61 -10.95
CA ASN A 203 5.14 3.93 -11.31
C ASN A 203 4.27 4.73 -12.30
N PHE A 204 4.23 6.07 -12.20
CA PHE A 204 3.55 6.91 -13.19
C PHE A 204 4.24 6.91 -14.55
N CYS A 205 5.58 6.96 -14.58
CA CYS A 205 6.34 6.80 -15.82
C CYS A 205 6.04 5.44 -16.49
N PHE A 206 5.95 4.37 -15.69
CA PHE A 206 5.53 3.06 -16.19
C PHE A 206 4.11 3.09 -16.77
N CYS A 207 3.15 3.68 -16.07
CA CYS A 207 1.78 3.80 -16.56
C CYS A 207 1.69 4.59 -17.87
N ILE A 208 2.42 5.70 -18.00
CA ILE A 208 2.47 6.47 -19.24
C ILE A 208 3.07 5.65 -20.37
N LYS A 209 4.21 4.99 -20.12
CA LYS A 209 4.92 4.19 -21.13
C LYS A 209 4.06 3.03 -21.65
N HIS A 210 3.31 2.35 -20.79
CA HIS A 210 2.62 1.11 -21.13
C HIS A 210 1.11 1.24 -21.33
N TYR A 211 0.47 2.25 -20.73
CA TYR A 211 -0.98 2.48 -20.77
C TYR A 211 -1.35 3.84 -21.39
N GLY A 212 -0.34 4.62 -21.81
CA GLY A 212 -0.48 5.91 -22.48
C GLY A 212 -0.92 7.07 -21.59
N LYS A 213 -1.13 6.84 -20.29
CA LYS A 213 -1.58 7.87 -19.33
C LYS A 213 -1.33 7.44 -17.88
N ILE A 214 -1.37 8.41 -16.97
CA ILE A 214 -1.60 8.13 -15.55
C ILE A 214 -3.05 7.68 -15.41
N LEU A 215 -3.26 6.52 -14.78
CA LEU A 215 -4.60 5.95 -14.62
C LEU A 215 -5.29 6.54 -13.39
N ASN A 216 -6.62 6.49 -13.37
CA ASN A 216 -7.39 6.77 -12.16
C ASN A 216 -6.97 5.82 -11.02
N ALA A 217 -6.95 4.52 -11.32
CA ALA A 217 -6.28 3.52 -10.51
C ALA A 217 -5.78 2.39 -11.44
N ASN A 218 -4.79 1.59 -11.01
CA ASN A 218 -4.20 0.54 -11.85
C ASN A 218 -5.06 -0.74 -11.96
N ARG A 219 -6.31 -0.60 -12.44
CA ARG A 219 -7.24 -1.71 -12.77
C ARG A 219 -7.67 -1.63 -14.23
N SER A 220 -7.98 -2.77 -14.84
CA SER A 220 -8.30 -2.87 -16.28
C SER A 220 -9.42 -1.94 -16.73
N TYR A 221 -10.49 -1.81 -15.95
CA TYR A 221 -11.62 -0.92 -16.24
C TYR A 221 -11.29 0.59 -16.13
N TYR A 222 -10.09 0.96 -15.71
CA TYR A 222 -9.59 2.34 -15.74
C TYR A 222 -8.59 2.62 -16.87
N LEU A 223 -8.31 1.67 -17.77
CA LEU A 223 -7.37 1.86 -18.90
C LEU A 223 -7.67 3.07 -19.79
N LEU A 224 -8.96 3.46 -19.88
CA LEU A 224 -9.41 4.64 -20.64
C LEU A 224 -9.65 5.88 -19.78
N ARG A 225 -9.29 5.86 -18.49
CA ARG A 225 -9.62 6.93 -17.54
C ARG A 225 -8.37 7.42 -16.79
N SER A 226 -8.14 8.73 -16.87
CA SER A 226 -7.08 9.44 -16.14
C SER A 226 -7.65 10.17 -14.91
N GLN A 227 -6.78 10.94 -14.25
CA GLN A 227 -7.07 11.90 -13.19
C GLN A 227 -6.29 13.21 -13.43
N PRO A 228 -6.56 14.30 -12.66
CA PRO A 228 -5.83 15.56 -12.80
C PRO A 228 -4.30 15.38 -12.79
N PRO A 229 -3.56 15.90 -13.80
CA PRO A 229 -2.15 15.57 -13.99
C PRO A 229 -1.20 16.47 -13.19
N PHE A 230 -0.47 15.90 -12.23
CA PHE A 230 0.52 16.61 -11.40
C PHE A 230 1.96 16.11 -11.57
N LEU A 231 2.24 15.27 -12.59
CA LEU A 231 3.52 14.58 -12.73
C LEU A 231 4.73 15.52 -12.79
N THR A 232 4.63 16.65 -13.48
CA THR A 232 5.76 17.57 -13.66
C THR A 232 6.23 18.17 -12.34
N ASP A 233 5.31 18.70 -11.54
CA ASP A 233 5.64 19.24 -10.21
C ASP A 233 6.05 18.12 -9.24
N MET A 234 5.39 16.95 -9.31
CA MET A 234 5.78 15.78 -8.51
C MET A 234 7.23 15.35 -8.79
N ALA A 235 7.64 15.33 -10.07
CA ALA A 235 8.99 14.94 -10.50
C ALA A 235 10.06 15.98 -10.15
N LEU A 236 9.73 17.28 -10.18
CA LEU A 236 10.66 18.35 -9.79
C LEU A 236 11.02 18.34 -8.30
N ARG A 237 10.20 17.70 -7.46
CA ARG A 237 10.35 17.68 -5.99
C ARG A 237 11.11 16.47 -5.45
N VAL A 238 11.39 15.46 -6.27
CA VAL A 238 11.96 14.16 -5.84
C VAL A 238 13.31 13.84 -6.46
#